data_AF-A0A3G8JGY8-F1
#
_entry.id   AF-A0A3G8JGY8-F1
#
_cell.length_a   1.000
_cell.length_b   1.000
_cell.length_c   1.000
_cell.angle_alpha   90.00
_cell.angle_beta   90.00
_cell.angle_gamma   90.00
#
_symmetry.space_group_name_H-M   'P 1'
#
loop_
_entity.id
_entity.type
_entity.pdbx_description
1 polymer ?
#
loop_
_entity_poly.entity_id
_entity_poly.type
_entity_poly.pdbx_seq_one_letter_code
_entity_poly.pdbx_strand_id
1 'polypeptide(L)'
;MKFYALAILRIRGEVPARLQLMYLSDGQQLTYTPDRDELERFGRTLKAIWAAIRSAVASGDFRPRRSRLCGMCEHKSRCPEFGGEIPAYPGPPPGFRG
;
A
#
# COMPACT_ATOMS: atom_id res chain seq x y z
N MET A 1 -2.50 6.71 -7.19
CA MET A 1 -3.45 7.86 -7.07
C MET A 1 -4.88 7.47 -6.72
N LYS A 2 -5.38 6.28 -7.09
CA LYS A 2 -6.79 5.89 -6.86
C LYS A 2 -7.25 5.82 -5.40
N PHE A 3 -6.33 5.79 -4.43
CA PHE A 3 -6.65 5.81 -2.99
C PHE A 3 -7.44 7.04 -2.57
N TYR A 4 -6.95 8.24 -2.88
CA TYR A 4 -7.66 9.47 -2.52
C TYR A 4 -8.95 9.65 -3.31
N ALA A 5 -8.99 9.18 -4.56
CA ALA A 5 -10.22 9.17 -5.34
C ALA A 5 -11.31 8.33 -4.67
N LEU A 6 -10.95 7.13 -4.21
CA LEU A 6 -11.84 6.27 -3.45
C LEU A 6 -12.23 6.90 -2.11
N ALA A 7 -11.31 7.56 -1.39
CA ALA A 7 -11.63 8.24 -0.13
C ALA A 7 -12.68 9.35 -0.33
N ILE A 8 -12.51 10.18 -1.37
CA ILE A 8 -13.49 11.20 -1.77
C ILE A 8 -14.83 10.55 -2.09
N LEU A 9 -14.83 9.49 -2.89
CA LEU A 9 -16.05 8.74 -3.23
C LEU A 9 -16.78 8.22 -1.98
N ARG A 10 -16.05 7.70 -0.98
CA ARG A 10 -16.65 7.16 0.25
C ARG A 10 -17.14 8.23 1.22
N ILE A 11 -16.44 9.37 1.30
CA ILE A 11 -16.80 10.46 2.22
C ILE A 11 -17.92 11.33 1.63
N ARG A 12 -17.90 11.57 0.31
CA ARG A 12 -18.78 12.53 -0.36
C ARG A 12 -19.82 11.89 -1.29
N GLY A 13 -19.68 10.61 -1.62
CA GLY A 13 -20.56 9.93 -2.58
C GLY A 13 -20.26 10.21 -4.05
N GLU A 14 -19.28 11.06 -4.36
CA GLU A 14 -18.98 11.57 -5.70
C GLU A 14 -17.63 11.10 -6.24
N VAL A 15 -17.57 10.79 -7.54
CA VAL A 15 -16.32 10.47 -8.21
C VAL A 15 -15.60 11.78 -8.58
N PRO A 16 -14.33 11.98 -8.20
CA PRO A 16 -13.62 13.20 -8.57
C PRO A 16 -13.42 13.27 -10.08
N ALA A 17 -13.58 14.47 -10.65
CA ALA A 17 -13.51 14.69 -12.10
C ALA A 17 -12.13 14.39 -12.72
N ARG A 18 -11.05 14.51 -11.94
CA ARG A 18 -9.67 14.29 -12.40
C ARG A 18 -8.75 13.98 -11.23
N LEU A 19 -7.77 13.10 -11.46
CA LEU A 19 -6.56 12.93 -10.67
C LEU A 19 -5.38 13.52 -11.44
N GLN A 20 -4.48 14.21 -10.74
CA GLN A 20 -3.34 14.86 -11.36
C GLN A 20 -2.10 14.72 -10.47
N LEU A 21 -1.00 14.25 -11.05
CA LEU A 21 0.33 14.24 -10.45
C LEU A 21 1.16 15.32 -11.13
N MET A 22 1.66 16.27 -10.35
CA MET A 22 2.47 17.39 -10.83
C MET A 22 3.92 17.19 -10.42
N TYR A 23 4.84 17.17 -11.39
CA TYR A 23 6.26 17.18 -11.17
C TYR A 23 6.73 18.63 -11.06
N LEU A 24 7.14 19.02 -9.85
CA LEU A 24 7.48 20.42 -9.55
C LEU A 24 8.81 20.86 -10.15
N SER A 25 9.71 19.91 -10.44
CA SER A 25 11.05 20.19 -10.99
C SER A 25 11.03 20.70 -12.42
N ASP A 26 10.09 20.21 -13.24
CA ASP A 26 10.02 20.46 -14.68
C ASP A 26 8.60 20.84 -15.16
N GLY A 27 7.64 20.96 -14.24
CA GLY A 27 6.26 21.33 -14.53
C GLY A 27 5.44 20.25 -15.24
N GLN A 28 5.98 19.04 -15.44
CA GLN A 28 5.25 17.97 -16.10
C GLN A 28 4.05 17.52 -15.29
N GLN A 29 2.99 17.10 -15.99
CA GLN A 29 1.73 16.69 -15.36
C GLN A 29 1.24 15.38 -15.96
N LEU A 30 0.88 14.43 -15.08
CA LEU A 30 0.17 13.21 -15.46
C LEU A 30 -1.26 13.31 -14.95
N THR A 31 -2.22 13.16 -15.86
CA THR A 31 -3.65 13.25 -15.54
C THR A 31 -4.36 11.92 -15.77
N TYR A 32 -5.43 11.70 -15.01
CA TYR A 32 -6.25 10.50 -15.09
C TYR A 32 -7.69 10.79 -14.66
N THR A 33 -8.67 10.36 -15.45
CA THR A 33 -10.10 10.48 -15.10
C THR A 33 -10.60 9.14 -14.58
N PRO A 34 -10.94 9.02 -13.29
CA PRO A 34 -11.44 7.77 -12.74
C PRO A 34 -12.94 7.58 -13.03
N ASP A 35 -13.38 6.33 -13.08
CA ASP A 35 -14.79 5.95 -13.04
C ASP A 35 -15.15 5.27 -11.70
N ARG A 36 -16.45 5.11 -11.42
CA ARG A 36 -16.91 4.54 -10.16
C ARG A 36 -16.53 3.07 -9.99
N ASP A 37 -16.67 2.27 -11.04
CA ASP A 37 -16.50 0.82 -10.98
C ASP A 37 -15.05 0.43 -10.78
N GLU A 38 -14.11 1.19 -11.36
CA GLU A 38 -12.69 1.02 -11.06
C GLU A 38 -12.35 1.34 -9.61
N LEU A 39 -12.98 2.35 -9.01
CA LEU A 39 -12.71 2.75 -7.63
C LEU A 39 -13.27 1.71 -6.67
N GLU A 40 -14.45 1.16 -6.97
CA GLU A 40 -15.02 0.06 -6.21
C GLU A 40 -14.19 -1.23 -6.32
N ARG A 41 -13.67 -1.56 -7.52
CA ARG A 41 -12.71 -2.66 -7.70
C ARG A 41 -11.44 -2.42 -6.90
N PHE A 42 -10.87 -1.23 -6.99
CA PHE A 42 -9.69 -0.85 -6.23
C PHE A 42 -9.92 -0.95 -4.72
N GLY A 43 -11.11 -0.56 -4.24
CA GLY A 43 -11.52 -0.71 -2.85
C GLY A 43 -11.58 -2.17 -2.38
N ARG A 44 -12.00 -3.11 -3.24
CA ARG A 44 -11.92 -4.55 -2.93
C ARG A 44 -10.48 -5.02 -2.78
N THR A 45 -9.59 -4.59 -3.68
CA THR A 45 -8.15 -4.88 -3.57
C THR A 45 -7.55 -4.35 -2.28
N LEU A 46 -7.87 -3.12 -1.89
CA LEU A 46 -7.41 -2.54 -0.63
C LEU A 46 -7.88 -3.34 0.59
N LYS A 47 -9.15 -3.75 0.62
CA LYS A 47 -9.68 -4.60 1.71
C LYS A 47 -8.94 -5.94 1.80
N ALA A 48 -8.63 -6.56 0.67
CA ALA A 48 -7.89 -7.82 0.64
C ALA A 48 -6.46 -7.64 1.16
N ILE A 49 -5.76 -6.57 0.74
CA ILE A 49 -4.43 -6.23 1.25
C ILE A 49 -4.48 -5.99 2.77
N TRP A 50 -5.48 -5.24 3.25
CA TRP A 50 -5.64 -4.99 4.67
C TRP A 50 -5.88 -6.27 5.47
N ALA A 51 -6.70 -7.20 4.97
CA ALA A 51 -6.90 -8.49 5.61
C ALA A 51 -5.59 -9.30 5.71
N ALA A 52 -4.78 -9.30 4.65
CA ALA A 52 -3.47 -9.95 4.66
C ALA A 52 -2.50 -9.30 5.66
N ILE A 53 -2.47 -7.96 5.73
CA ILE A 53 -1.68 -7.23 6.73
C ILE A 53 -2.11 -7.62 8.15
N ARG A 54 -3.42 -7.67 8.44
CA ARG A 54 -3.91 -8.09 9.76
C ARG A 54 -3.49 -9.51 10.12
N SER A 55 -3.57 -10.44 9.17
CA SER A 55 -3.10 -11.81 9.38
C SER A 55 -1.60 -11.87 9.66
N ALA A 56 -0.78 -11.11 8.92
CA ALA A 56 0.67 -11.07 9.12
C ALA A 56 1.04 -10.47 10.48
N VAL A 57 0.36 -9.38 10.89
CA VAL A 57 0.55 -8.76 12.21
C VAL A 57 0.14 -9.71 13.34
N ALA A 58 -0.99 -10.41 13.21
CA ALA A 58 -1.45 -11.34 14.24
C ALA A 58 -0.54 -12.57 14.39
N SER A 59 0.01 -13.08 13.28
CA SER A 59 0.86 -14.28 13.27
C SER A 59 2.35 -13.99 13.46
N GLY A 60 2.79 -12.76 13.18
CA GLY A 60 4.21 -12.42 13.03
C GLY A 60 4.85 -12.96 11.75
N ASP A 61 4.08 -13.55 10.82
CA ASP A 61 4.61 -14.13 9.57
C ASP A 61 4.75 -13.05 8.47
N PHE A 62 5.93 -12.45 8.39
CA PHE A 62 6.29 -11.44 7.38
C PHE A 62 7.20 -12.01 6.30
N ARG A 63 6.65 -12.86 5.43
CA ARG A 63 7.44 -13.55 4.40
C ARG A 63 8.10 -12.55 3.44
N PRO A 64 9.43 -12.60 3.28
CA PRO A 64 10.11 -11.80 2.28
C PRO A 64 9.74 -12.29 0.87
N ARG A 65 9.81 -11.37 -0.11
CA ARG A 65 9.61 -11.70 -1.52
C ARG A 65 10.66 -10.97 -2.35
N ARG A 66 11.52 -11.74 -3.03
CA ARG A 66 12.50 -11.17 -3.96
C ARG A 66 11.80 -10.46 -5.12
N SER A 67 12.31 -9.29 -5.48
CA SER A 67 11.87 -8.50 -6.64
C SER A 67 12.98 -7.57 -7.12
N ARG A 68 12.77 -6.89 -8.25
CA ARG A 68 13.72 -5.88 -8.76
C ARG A 68 13.98 -4.75 -7.77
N LEU A 69 13.00 -4.45 -6.90
CA LEU A 69 13.13 -3.41 -5.87
C LEU A 69 14.13 -3.77 -4.77
N CYS A 70 14.48 -5.06 -4.60
CA CYS A 70 15.50 -5.47 -3.64
C CYS A 70 16.88 -4.84 -3.91
N GLY A 71 17.15 -4.37 -5.13
CA GLY A 71 18.39 -3.65 -5.46
C GLY A 71 18.56 -2.31 -4.75
N MET A 72 17.45 -1.69 -4.31
CA MET A 72 17.43 -0.39 -3.63
C MET A 72 16.78 -0.47 -2.24
N CYS A 73 16.62 -1.68 -1.68
CA CYS A 73 15.97 -1.89 -0.40
C CYS A 73 16.92 -1.55 0.76
N GLU A 74 16.52 -0.59 1.59
CA GLU A 74 17.25 -0.15 2.79
C GLU A 74 17.36 -1.21 3.89
N HIS A 75 16.49 -2.23 3.88
CA HIS A 75 16.51 -3.34 4.85
C HIS A 75 17.25 -4.59 4.36
N LYS A 76 17.94 -4.52 3.20
CA LYS A 76 18.55 -5.68 2.55
C LYS A 76 19.51 -6.45 3.47
N SER A 77 20.27 -5.76 4.32
CA SER A 77 21.21 -6.37 5.27
C SER A 77 20.55 -7.25 6.33
N ARG A 78 19.25 -7.04 6.63
CA ARG A 78 18.47 -7.81 7.62
C ARG A 78 17.52 -8.82 6.98
N CYS A 79 17.45 -8.88 5.65
CA CYS A 79 16.48 -9.69 4.95
C CYS A 79 16.96 -11.16 4.85
N PRO A 80 16.16 -12.17 5.26
CA PRO A 80 16.54 -13.59 5.21
C PRO A 80 16.86 -14.09 3.82
N GLU A 81 16.23 -13.51 2.80
CA GLU A 81 16.55 -13.81 1.40
C GLU A 81 18.01 -13.53 1.05
N PHE A 82 18.70 -12.68 1.80
CA PHE A 82 20.12 -12.36 1.61
C PHE A 82 20.98 -12.84 2.78
N GLY A 83 20.48 -13.80 3.58
CA GLY A 83 21.16 -14.33 4.75
C GLY A 83 21.15 -13.40 5.97
N GLY A 84 20.36 -12.32 5.95
CA GLY A 84 20.22 -11.41 7.07
C GLY A 84 19.30 -11.95 8.17
N GLU A 85 19.56 -11.55 9.41
CA GLU A 85 18.73 -11.91 10.57
C GLU A 85 17.64 -10.87 10.84
N ILE A 86 16.42 -11.35 11.07
CA ILE A 86 15.28 -10.51 11.45
C ILE A 86 15.22 -10.44 12.98
N PRO A 87 15.06 -9.25 13.58
CA PRO A 87 14.82 -9.14 15.03
C PRO A 87 13.52 -9.85 15.43
N ALA A 88 13.45 -10.30 16.69
CA ALA A 88 12.24 -10.89 17.24
C ALA A 88 11.04 -9.92 17.08
N TYR A 89 9.91 -10.44 16.58
CA TYR A 89 8.71 -9.64 16.40
C TYR A 89 8.11 -9.26 17.77
N PRO A 90 7.92 -7.97 18.09
CA PRO A 90 7.44 -7.54 19.41
C PRO A 90 5.95 -7.78 19.65
N GLY A 91 5.23 -8.35 18.67
CA GLY A 91 3.78 -8.48 18.70
C GLY A 91 3.05 -7.24 18.15
N PRO A 92 1.71 -7.31 18.06
CA PRO A 92 0.89 -6.20 17.58
C PRO A 92 0.96 -4.98 18.53
N PRO A 93 0.86 -3.75 18.01
CA PRO A 93 0.83 -2.56 18.85
C PRO A 93 -0.44 -2.51 19.72
N PRO A 94 -0.41 -1.80 20.86
CA PRO A 94 -1.59 -1.61 21.70
C PRO A 94 -2.79 -1.08 20.89
N GLY A 95 -3.96 -1.70 21.08
CA GLY A 95 -5.19 -1.30 20.38
C GLY A 95 -5.36 -1.86 18.96
N PHE A 96 -4.43 -2.70 18.48
CA PHE A 96 -4.60 -3.40 17.21
C PHE A 96 -5.79 -4.38 17.31
N ARG A 97 -6.90 -4.06 16.63
CA ARG A 97 -8.09 -4.93 16.55
C ARG A 97 -8.04 -5.72 15.23
N GLY A 98 -8.03 -7.05 15.37
CA GLY A 98 -7.98 -8.03 14.27
C GLY A 98 -9.17 -7.98 13.33
#